data_AF-A0A543FUD3-F1
#
_entry.id   AF-A0A543FUD3-F1
#
_cell.length_a   1.000
_cell.length_b   1.000
_cell.length_c   1.000
_cell.angle_alpha   90.00
_cell.angle_beta   90.00
_cell.angle_gamma   90.00
#
_symmetry.space_group_name_H-M   'P 1'
#
loop_
_entity.id
_entity.type
_entity.pdbx_description
1 polymer ?
#
loop_
_entity_poly.entity_id
_entity_poly.type
_entity_poly.pdbx_seq_one_letter_code
_entity_poly.pdbx_strand_id
1 'polypeptide(L)'
;MRLRSLVAAGAAVLALAACSPAAPDDAPEGEGATTVTVRLWDEQVAAAYEQSFDEFTRQNPDVRVQVNVVPWKDYFVRLPLDVAGGTMDDVYWLNAANFGALADGGKLIDVGKELADQQASWVPAAIEQYSRNGTLWGVPALTDGRIAVYYNKAMVEAAGVDPSNLTWHPTDPAADTFLPAARKLTRDGAGRTADQPSFDPGAITQFGFNAARDLNAIYYNFAGSNGGRIQAPDGTFTFTDPKTVEAFAYLVKLINTDHVSPSAADTNDNSDFSRDQFLQGKMALFQSGTYNLKNVGDGATFDWGVAPIVAGPLGRVSVVNSVIAAGNVDSPRRDAILKVLRWIGSEDGATYVGEEGAALPAVTAAQQAFYDYWEGQGVDTTAFGDAGGTATTPAPFGPKFEAASTAFNPILNEVFAGRSPVAEGLQQAQDAGNAASR
;
A
#
# COMPACT_ATOMS: atom_id res chain seq x y z
N MET A 1 48.58 56.17 61.82
CA MET A 1 47.38 57.02 62.01
C MET A 1 46.22 56.35 61.28
N ARG A 2 45.04 56.35 61.89
CA ARG A 2 43.88 55.51 61.57
C ARG A 2 43.10 55.93 60.29
N LEU A 3 42.15 55.06 59.93
CA LEU A 3 40.94 55.15 59.07
C LEU A 3 41.07 54.53 57.66
N ARG A 4 40.37 53.42 57.32
CA ARG A 4 38.91 53.20 57.05
C ARG A 4 38.46 53.98 55.78
N SER A 5 37.89 53.45 54.70
CA SER A 5 37.07 52.25 54.44
C SER A 5 36.81 52.03 52.93
N LEU A 6 36.45 50.77 52.56
CA LEU A 6 35.49 50.28 51.54
C LEU A 6 35.61 50.65 50.05
N VAL A 7 35.64 49.63 49.15
CA VAL A 7 34.64 49.34 48.08
C VAL A 7 34.85 47.88 47.58
N ALA A 8 33.73 47.22 47.26
CA ALA A 8 33.53 45.78 47.05
C ALA A 8 33.91 45.24 45.66
N ALA A 9 34.24 43.95 45.60
CA ALA A 9 34.51 43.16 44.40
C ALA A 9 33.25 42.36 43.99
N GLY A 10 32.79 42.53 42.76
CA GLY A 10 31.80 41.66 42.10
C GLY A 10 32.44 41.03 40.86
N ALA A 11 32.55 39.69 40.85
CA ALA A 11 32.99 38.91 39.70
C ALA A 11 31.75 38.30 39.01
N ALA A 12 31.58 38.63 37.73
CA ALA A 12 30.53 38.07 36.88
C ALA A 12 30.98 36.73 36.30
N VAL A 13 30.16 35.68 36.51
CA VAL A 13 30.33 34.37 35.86
C VAL A 13 29.30 34.29 34.74
N LEU A 14 29.78 34.20 33.50
CA LEU A 14 29.00 33.92 32.30
C LEU A 14 28.70 32.41 32.23
N ALA A 15 27.43 32.04 32.38
CA ALA A 15 26.96 30.69 32.09
C ALA A 15 26.53 30.61 30.61
N LEU A 16 27.12 29.67 29.87
CA LEU A 16 26.69 29.29 28.53
C LEU A 16 25.36 28.53 28.62
N ALA A 17 24.29 29.08 28.04
CA ALA A 17 23.08 28.33 27.72
C ALA A 17 23.23 27.71 26.33
N ALA A 18 23.22 26.38 26.28
CA ALA A 18 23.14 25.60 25.06
C ALA A 18 21.76 25.77 24.43
N CYS A 19 21.71 26.07 23.13
CA CYS A 19 20.49 26.10 22.34
C CYS A 19 20.11 24.67 21.96
N SER A 20 19.06 24.12 22.57
CA SER A 20 18.27 23.02 21.98
C SER A 20 17.24 23.63 21.02
N PRO A 21 16.93 22.99 19.88
CA PRO A 21 15.83 23.42 19.02
C PRO A 21 14.50 23.20 19.75
N ALA A 22 13.70 24.25 19.86
CA ALA A 22 12.35 24.19 20.40
C ALA A 22 11.42 23.43 19.45
N ALA A 23 10.65 22.48 19.99
CA ALA A 23 9.48 21.90 19.35
C ALA A 23 8.35 22.95 19.25
N PRO A 24 7.42 22.85 18.28
CA PRO A 24 6.29 23.77 18.17
C PRO A 24 5.30 23.58 19.31
N ASP A 25 4.66 24.68 19.72
CA ASP A 25 3.80 24.86 20.89
C ASP A 25 2.71 23.79 21.06
N ASP A 26 2.71 23.15 22.24
CA ASP A 26 1.63 22.34 22.77
C ASP A 26 0.42 23.20 23.15
N ALA A 27 -0.76 22.80 22.67
CA ALA A 27 -2.04 23.21 23.24
C ALA A 27 -2.15 22.69 24.70
N PRO A 28 -2.94 23.33 25.58
CA PRO A 28 -2.93 23.00 27.01
C PRO A 28 -3.36 21.54 27.25
N GLU A 29 -2.47 20.73 27.81
CA GLU A 29 -2.79 19.43 28.39
C GLU A 29 -3.88 19.61 29.45
N GLY A 30 -5.13 19.25 29.13
CA GLY A 30 -6.16 19.13 30.15
C GLY A 30 -5.78 17.99 31.10
N GLU A 31 -5.50 18.33 32.35
CA GLU A 31 -5.20 17.40 33.44
C GLU A 31 -6.25 16.28 33.48
N GLY A 32 -5.83 15.02 33.27
CA GLY A 32 -6.66 13.82 33.48
C GLY A 32 -7.07 13.00 32.26
N ALA A 33 -6.83 13.46 31.02
CA ALA A 33 -7.11 12.64 29.84
C ALA A 33 -6.01 11.61 29.57
N THR A 34 -6.40 10.39 29.19
CA THR A 34 -5.47 9.33 28.78
C THR A 34 -5.13 9.51 27.29
N THR A 35 -3.85 9.70 26.96
CA THR A 35 -3.39 9.71 25.56
C THR A 35 -3.18 8.29 25.05
N VAL A 36 -3.81 7.98 23.91
CA VAL A 36 -3.63 6.76 23.12
C VAL A 36 -2.86 7.11 21.86
N THR A 37 -1.78 6.39 21.60
CA THR A 37 -0.97 6.57 20.38
C THR A 37 -1.45 5.63 19.27
N VAL A 38 -1.58 6.15 18.04
CA VAL A 38 -2.00 5.40 16.84
C VAL A 38 -0.91 5.50 15.78
N ARG A 39 -0.25 4.40 15.45
CA ARG A 39 0.79 4.37 14.40
C ARG A 39 0.25 3.89 13.05
N LEU A 40 0.60 4.60 11.99
CA LEU A 40 0.28 4.24 10.60
C LEU A 40 1.37 4.70 9.61
N TRP A 41 1.25 4.38 8.32
CA TRP A 41 2.31 4.64 7.32
C TRP A 41 1.94 5.58 6.18
N ASP A 42 0.71 6.09 6.15
CA ASP A 42 0.18 6.91 5.06
C ASP A 42 -0.17 8.32 5.57
N GLU A 43 0.50 9.34 5.04
CA GLU A 43 0.34 10.74 5.47
C GLU A 43 -1.07 11.29 5.19
N GLN A 44 -1.70 10.90 4.07
CA GLN A 44 -3.02 11.41 3.70
C GLN A 44 -4.10 10.78 4.58
N VAL A 45 -3.97 9.48 4.87
CA VAL A 45 -4.85 8.82 5.84
C VAL A 45 -4.59 9.33 7.27
N ALA A 46 -3.35 9.72 7.59
CA ALA A 46 -3.03 10.35 8.88
C ALA A 46 -3.87 11.61 9.10
N ALA A 47 -3.87 12.53 8.13
CA ALA A 47 -4.61 13.78 8.20
C ALA A 47 -6.13 13.55 8.37
N ALA A 48 -6.70 12.61 7.62
CA ALA A 48 -8.11 12.24 7.77
C ALA A 48 -8.41 11.63 9.16
N TYR A 49 -7.50 10.82 9.70
CA TYR A 49 -7.64 10.28 11.05
C TYR A 49 -7.49 11.32 12.15
N GLU A 50 -6.61 12.31 12.01
CA GLU A 50 -6.49 13.40 12.98
C GLU A 50 -7.82 14.13 13.14
N GLN A 51 -8.52 14.44 12.03
CA GLN A 51 -9.86 15.03 12.08
C GLN A 51 -10.90 14.10 12.72
N SER A 52 -10.88 12.82 12.35
CA SER A 52 -11.73 11.79 12.95
C SER A 52 -11.51 11.69 14.47
N PHE A 53 -10.26 11.76 14.90
CA PHE A 53 -9.89 11.64 16.31
C PHE A 53 -10.17 12.91 17.12
N ASP A 54 -10.13 14.09 16.50
CA ASP A 54 -10.60 15.32 17.13
C ASP A 54 -12.09 15.22 17.50
N GLU A 55 -12.91 14.69 16.58
CA GLU A 55 -14.33 14.43 16.85
C GLU A 55 -14.51 13.33 17.92
N PHE A 56 -13.74 12.24 17.85
CA PHE A 56 -13.74 11.22 18.90
C PHE A 56 -13.42 11.81 20.28
N THR A 57 -12.37 12.63 20.40
CA THR A 57 -11.96 13.27 21.66
C THR A 57 -12.99 14.28 22.14
N ARG A 58 -13.70 14.97 21.23
CA ARG A 58 -14.84 15.82 21.61
C ARG A 58 -15.96 15.01 22.25
N GLN A 59 -16.22 13.79 21.78
CA GLN A 59 -17.21 12.87 22.35
C GLN A 59 -16.70 12.11 23.59
N ASN A 60 -15.38 11.96 23.72
CA ASN A 60 -14.69 11.20 24.76
C ASN A 60 -13.59 12.06 25.40
N PRO A 61 -13.94 13.09 26.20
CA PRO A 61 -12.97 14.06 26.71
C PRO A 61 -11.93 13.45 27.68
N ASP A 62 -12.14 12.22 28.15
CA ASP A 62 -11.20 11.45 28.94
C ASP A 62 -10.12 10.73 28.11
N VAL A 63 -10.22 10.73 26.78
CA VAL A 63 -9.26 10.10 25.87
C VAL A 63 -8.81 11.07 24.77
N ARG A 64 -7.49 11.26 24.65
CA ARG A 64 -6.86 11.94 23.51
C ARG A 64 -6.18 10.92 22.61
N VAL A 65 -6.11 11.21 21.32
CA VAL A 65 -5.41 10.35 20.36
C VAL A 65 -4.28 11.14 19.72
N GLN A 66 -3.12 10.52 19.60
CA GLN A 66 -1.96 11.06 18.89
C GLN A 66 -1.61 10.13 17.74
N VAL A 67 -1.59 10.67 16.52
CA VAL A 67 -1.21 9.92 15.32
C VAL A 67 0.31 10.01 15.12
N ASN A 68 0.94 8.86 14.90
CA ASN A 68 2.37 8.72 14.64
C ASN A 68 2.58 8.10 13.25
N VAL A 69 3.05 8.91 12.29
CA VAL A 69 3.31 8.45 10.93
C VAL A 69 4.73 7.91 10.80
N VAL A 70 4.87 6.66 10.37
CA VAL A 70 6.15 6.04 10.02
C VAL A 70 6.07 5.55 8.58
N PRO A 71 6.83 6.13 7.62
CA PRO A 71 6.73 5.75 6.22
C PRO A 71 6.95 4.25 6.00
N TRP A 72 6.24 3.68 5.02
CA TRP A 72 6.25 2.24 4.70
C TRP A 72 7.65 1.62 4.70
N LYS A 73 8.63 2.29 4.07
CA LYS A 73 10.02 1.82 3.94
C LYS A 73 10.68 1.50 5.31
N ASP A 74 10.30 2.23 6.36
CA ASP A 74 10.88 2.14 7.70
C ASP A 74 9.96 1.38 8.67
N TYR A 75 8.65 1.29 8.36
CA TYR A 75 7.62 0.78 9.27
C TYR A 75 7.89 -0.65 9.74
N PHE A 76 7.94 -1.60 8.81
CA PHE A 76 8.10 -3.03 9.13
C PHE A 76 9.55 -3.40 9.45
N VAL A 77 10.51 -2.52 9.15
CA VAL A 77 11.90 -2.64 9.62
C VAL A 77 11.99 -2.36 11.12
N ARG A 78 11.23 -1.35 11.61
CA ARG A 78 11.21 -0.96 13.02
C ARG A 78 10.28 -1.81 13.88
N LEU A 79 9.16 -2.28 13.32
CA LEU A 79 8.11 -3.01 14.04
C LEU A 79 8.64 -4.12 14.98
N PRO A 80 9.53 -5.03 14.56
CA PRO A 80 10.02 -6.09 15.45
C PRO A 80 10.83 -5.55 16.64
N LEU A 81 11.61 -4.48 16.44
CA LEU A 81 12.42 -3.86 17.49
C LEU A 81 11.54 -3.15 18.52
N ASP A 82 10.51 -2.44 18.08
CA ASP A 82 9.60 -1.72 18.97
C ASP A 82 8.73 -2.67 19.80
N VAL A 83 8.27 -3.77 19.18
CA VAL A 83 7.55 -4.83 19.90
C VAL A 83 8.45 -5.52 20.92
N ALA A 84 9.68 -5.88 20.55
CA ALA A 84 10.62 -6.54 21.47
C ALA A 84 11.11 -5.61 22.60
N GLY A 85 11.27 -4.31 22.30
CA GLY A 85 11.70 -3.28 23.24
C GLY A 85 10.59 -2.76 24.16
N GLY A 86 9.32 -3.11 23.90
CA GLY A 86 8.17 -2.60 24.66
C GLY A 86 7.90 -1.12 24.41
N THR A 87 8.29 -0.60 23.25
CA THR A 87 8.15 0.80 22.82
C THR A 87 7.11 0.98 21.71
N MET A 88 6.33 -0.07 21.40
CA MET A 88 5.27 -0.02 20.41
C MET A 88 4.11 0.87 20.87
N ASP A 89 3.51 1.61 19.94
CA ASP A 89 2.32 2.43 20.17
C ASP A 89 1.11 1.61 20.67
N ASP A 90 0.12 2.30 21.23
CA ASP A 90 -1.05 1.69 21.85
C ASP A 90 -1.97 1.01 20.82
N VAL A 91 -2.11 1.62 19.65
CA VAL A 91 -2.78 1.08 18.45
C VAL A 91 -1.83 1.25 17.28
N TYR A 92 -1.77 0.25 16.39
CA TYR A 92 -0.90 0.34 15.23
C TYR A 92 -1.43 -0.45 14.05
N TRP A 93 -1.15 0.03 12.84
CA TRP A 93 -1.54 -0.67 11.64
C TRP A 93 -0.70 -1.92 11.40
N LEU A 94 -1.36 -2.97 10.88
CA LEU A 94 -0.70 -4.18 10.41
C LEU A 94 -1.25 -4.57 9.03
N ASN A 95 -0.36 -5.11 8.21
CA ASN A 95 -0.70 -5.76 6.96
C ASN A 95 -0.79 -7.30 7.15
N ALA A 96 -1.25 -8.03 6.13
CA ALA A 96 -1.43 -9.47 6.21
C ALA A 96 -0.13 -10.28 6.36
N ALA A 97 1.00 -9.72 5.92
CA ALA A 97 2.32 -10.33 6.07
C ALA A 97 2.86 -10.22 7.51
N ASN A 98 2.45 -9.21 8.28
CA ASN A 98 3.09 -8.85 9.54
C ASN A 98 2.24 -9.12 10.79
N PHE A 99 0.93 -9.32 10.67
CA PHE A 99 0.09 -9.57 11.85
C PHE A 99 0.26 -10.97 12.45
N GLY A 100 0.54 -11.98 11.62
CA GLY A 100 0.45 -13.39 12.03
C GLY A 100 1.43 -13.76 13.16
N ALA A 101 2.67 -13.25 13.12
CA ALA A 101 3.67 -13.53 14.15
C ALA A 101 3.29 -12.89 15.50
N LEU A 102 2.72 -11.68 15.46
CA LEU A 102 2.25 -10.96 16.64
C LEU A 102 1.00 -11.61 17.23
N ALA A 103 0.08 -12.07 16.38
CA ALA A 103 -1.09 -12.84 16.79
C ALA A 103 -0.69 -14.16 17.48
N ASP A 104 0.18 -14.96 16.86
CA ASP A 104 0.66 -16.23 17.44
C ASP A 104 1.46 -16.01 18.73
N GLY A 105 2.19 -14.89 18.82
CA GLY A 105 2.92 -14.47 20.01
C GLY A 105 2.04 -13.85 21.11
N GLY A 106 0.73 -13.76 20.89
CA GLY A 106 -0.22 -13.18 21.84
C GLY A 106 0.05 -11.71 22.15
N LYS A 107 0.51 -10.93 21.16
CA LYS A 107 0.84 -9.50 21.29
C LYS A 107 -0.28 -8.53 20.91
N LEU A 108 -1.38 -9.07 20.38
CA LEU A 108 -2.50 -8.30 19.85
C LEU A 108 -3.76 -8.53 20.71
N ILE A 109 -4.61 -7.52 20.80
CA ILE A 109 -5.94 -7.65 21.40
C ILE A 109 -6.83 -8.53 20.50
N ASP A 110 -7.58 -9.45 21.12
CA ASP A 110 -8.63 -10.24 20.48
C ASP A 110 -9.85 -9.35 20.16
N VAL A 111 -9.83 -8.72 18.98
CA VAL A 111 -10.91 -7.86 18.47
C VAL A 111 -12.15 -8.70 18.14
N GLY A 112 -11.95 -9.97 17.74
CA GLY A 112 -12.98 -10.97 17.53
C GLY A 112 -13.97 -11.05 18.70
N LYS A 113 -13.45 -11.02 19.92
CA LYS A 113 -14.22 -11.07 21.15
C LYS A 113 -14.67 -9.69 21.62
N GLU A 114 -13.76 -8.71 21.65
CA GLU A 114 -14.01 -7.41 22.28
C GLU A 114 -14.98 -6.51 21.49
N LEU A 115 -15.03 -6.67 20.16
CA LEU A 115 -15.84 -5.87 19.23
C LEU A 115 -16.75 -6.77 18.37
N ALA A 116 -17.26 -7.86 18.95
CA ALA A 116 -18.13 -8.82 18.26
C ALA A 116 -19.40 -8.18 17.66
N ASP A 117 -19.88 -7.09 18.27
CA ASP A 117 -21.06 -6.35 17.84
C ASP A 117 -20.85 -5.53 16.55
N GLN A 118 -19.61 -5.16 16.21
CA GLN A 118 -19.29 -4.34 15.03
C GLN A 118 -18.90 -5.16 13.80
N GLN A 119 -18.48 -6.42 13.97
CA GLN A 119 -17.93 -7.25 12.89
C GLN A 119 -18.82 -7.38 11.65
N ALA A 120 -20.14 -7.41 11.82
CA ALA A 120 -21.08 -7.48 10.70
C ALA A 120 -21.04 -6.24 9.79
N SER A 121 -20.48 -5.13 10.27
CA SER A 121 -20.34 -3.86 9.53
C SER A 121 -19.01 -3.74 8.78
N TRP A 122 -18.12 -4.73 8.88
CA TRP A 122 -16.81 -4.71 8.24
C TRP A 122 -16.77 -5.55 6.97
N VAL A 123 -15.87 -5.21 6.06
CA VAL A 123 -15.64 -5.96 4.82
C VAL A 123 -15.27 -7.42 5.15
N PRO A 124 -16.05 -8.42 4.67
CA PRO A 124 -15.82 -9.83 5.01
C PRO A 124 -14.43 -10.35 4.62
N ALA A 125 -13.91 -9.91 3.47
CA ALA A 125 -12.57 -10.28 3.02
C ALA A 125 -11.48 -9.81 4.00
N ALA A 126 -11.65 -8.65 4.64
CA ALA A 126 -10.72 -8.17 5.66
C ALA A 126 -10.79 -9.02 6.93
N ILE A 127 -12.01 -9.40 7.36
CA ILE A 127 -12.20 -10.30 8.50
C ILE A 127 -11.51 -11.65 8.23
N GLU A 128 -11.71 -12.23 7.05
CA GLU A 128 -11.07 -13.49 6.65
C GLU A 128 -9.53 -13.34 6.64
N GLN A 129 -9.02 -12.29 6.00
CA GLN A 129 -7.58 -12.04 5.85
C GLN A 129 -6.85 -11.89 7.19
N TYR A 130 -7.50 -11.30 8.20
CA TYR A 130 -6.93 -11.02 9.52
C TYR A 130 -7.42 -11.95 10.64
N SER A 131 -8.19 -12.98 10.27
CA SER A 131 -8.55 -14.06 11.17
C SER A 131 -7.45 -15.12 11.19
N ARG A 132 -6.97 -15.44 12.39
CA ARG A 132 -5.97 -16.49 12.61
C ARG A 132 -6.37 -17.33 13.80
N ASN A 133 -6.41 -18.65 13.62
CA ASN A 133 -6.89 -19.61 14.62
C ASN A 133 -8.31 -19.29 15.13
N GLY A 134 -9.19 -18.84 14.23
CA GLY A 134 -10.58 -18.47 14.54
C GLY A 134 -10.75 -17.15 15.29
N THR A 135 -9.68 -16.37 15.46
CA THR A 135 -9.68 -15.08 16.18
C THR A 135 -9.32 -13.95 15.22
N LEU A 136 -10.07 -12.84 15.27
CA LEU A 136 -9.76 -11.62 14.53
C LEU A 136 -8.87 -10.71 15.36
N TRP A 137 -7.72 -10.31 14.81
CA TRP A 137 -6.63 -9.67 15.56
C TRP A 137 -6.49 -8.16 15.36
N GLY A 138 -7.47 -7.54 14.72
CA GLY A 138 -7.47 -6.10 14.48
C GLY A 138 -8.79 -5.65 13.89
N VAL A 139 -9.11 -4.37 14.07
CA VAL A 139 -10.25 -3.72 13.43
C VAL A 139 -9.86 -3.41 11.99
N PRO A 140 -10.59 -3.91 10.97
CA PRO A 140 -10.38 -3.49 9.59
C PRO A 140 -10.51 -1.96 9.48
N ALA A 141 -9.41 -1.30 9.17
CA ALA A 141 -9.32 0.15 9.00
C ALA A 141 -9.62 0.52 7.54
N LEU A 142 -8.88 -0.08 6.62
CA LEU A 142 -8.94 0.20 5.18
C LEU A 142 -9.08 -1.08 4.37
N THR A 143 -9.65 -0.96 3.18
CA THR A 143 -9.54 -1.97 2.14
C THR A 143 -9.00 -1.33 0.87
N ASP A 144 -8.06 -2.01 0.20
CA ASP A 144 -7.52 -1.54 -1.08
C ASP A 144 -8.51 -1.76 -2.23
N GLY A 145 -9.67 -2.36 -1.96
CA GLY A 145 -10.58 -2.86 -2.97
C GLY A 145 -9.84 -3.80 -3.91
N ARG A 146 -10.04 -3.61 -5.21
CA ARG A 146 -9.31 -4.29 -6.28
C ARG A 146 -8.30 -3.37 -6.92
N ILE A 147 -7.29 -3.93 -7.55
CA ILE A 147 -6.39 -3.22 -8.45
C ILE A 147 -7.15 -2.83 -9.72
N ALA A 148 -6.87 -1.63 -10.20
CA ALA A 148 -7.44 -1.05 -11.42
C ALA A 148 -6.33 -0.44 -12.29
N VAL A 149 -6.69 0.07 -13.46
CA VAL A 149 -5.80 0.78 -14.39
C VAL A 149 -6.20 2.24 -14.46
N TYR A 150 -5.37 3.11 -13.90
CA TYR A 150 -5.42 4.53 -14.18
C TYR A 150 -4.95 4.78 -15.61
N TYR A 151 -5.61 5.67 -16.34
CA TYR A 151 -5.21 5.97 -17.72
C TYR A 151 -5.28 7.46 -18.05
N ASN A 152 -4.34 7.91 -18.88
CA ASN A 152 -4.33 9.25 -19.46
C ASN A 152 -5.29 9.28 -20.67
N LYS A 153 -6.40 10.03 -20.56
CA LYS A 153 -7.47 10.06 -21.57
C LYS A 153 -6.97 10.48 -22.95
N ALA A 154 -6.19 11.56 -23.01
CA ALA A 154 -5.65 12.07 -24.27
C ALA A 154 -4.73 11.05 -24.97
N MET A 155 -3.93 10.29 -24.21
CA MET A 155 -3.04 9.27 -24.78
C MET A 155 -3.82 8.08 -25.35
N VAL A 156 -4.82 7.58 -24.63
CA VAL A 156 -5.61 6.43 -25.10
C VAL A 156 -6.52 6.81 -26.27
N GLU A 157 -7.11 8.01 -26.27
CA GLU A 157 -7.90 8.54 -27.38
C GLU A 157 -7.06 8.72 -28.65
N ALA A 158 -5.87 9.33 -28.52
CA ALA A 158 -4.96 9.52 -29.66
C ALA A 158 -4.46 8.19 -30.26
N ALA A 159 -4.41 7.13 -29.45
CA ALA A 159 -4.01 5.79 -29.89
C ALA A 159 -5.20 4.91 -30.36
N GLY A 160 -6.43 5.37 -30.17
CA GLY A 160 -7.64 4.57 -30.41
C GLY A 160 -7.71 3.32 -29.52
N VAL A 161 -7.26 3.44 -28.28
CA VAL A 161 -7.25 2.34 -27.29
C VAL A 161 -8.40 2.53 -26.32
N ASP A 162 -9.19 1.47 -26.12
CA ASP A 162 -10.17 1.38 -25.03
C ASP A 162 -9.55 0.61 -23.85
N PRO A 163 -9.19 1.29 -22.74
CA PRO A 163 -8.56 0.63 -21.60
C PRO A 163 -9.51 -0.31 -20.85
N SER A 164 -10.83 -0.21 -21.06
CA SER A 164 -11.83 -0.99 -20.33
C SER A 164 -11.99 -2.43 -20.85
N ASN A 165 -11.42 -2.75 -22.02
CA ASN A 165 -11.62 -4.04 -22.70
C ASN A 165 -10.29 -4.69 -23.17
N LEU A 166 -9.22 -4.50 -22.39
CA LEU A 166 -7.92 -5.09 -22.68
C LEU A 166 -7.80 -6.50 -22.08
N THR A 167 -7.23 -7.41 -22.86
CA THR A 167 -6.94 -8.80 -22.50
C THR A 167 -5.48 -9.10 -22.79
N TRP A 168 -4.79 -9.74 -21.86
CA TRP A 168 -3.44 -10.25 -22.07
C TRP A 168 -3.46 -11.79 -22.13
N HIS A 169 -2.55 -12.39 -22.90
CA HIS A 169 -2.43 -13.85 -22.94
C HIS A 169 -0.95 -14.24 -23.13
N PRO A 170 -0.35 -15.03 -22.22
CA PRO A 170 1.08 -15.30 -22.25
C PRO A 170 1.53 -16.16 -23.43
N THR A 171 0.63 -16.99 -23.97
CA THR A 171 0.96 -18.03 -24.97
C THR A 171 0.12 -17.97 -26.26
N ASP A 172 -0.83 -17.04 -26.37
CA ASP A 172 -1.71 -16.89 -27.54
C ASP A 172 -1.75 -15.42 -27.97
N PRO A 173 -0.85 -15.01 -28.87
CA PRO A 173 -0.80 -13.64 -29.35
C PRO A 173 -2.08 -13.15 -30.02
N ALA A 174 -2.96 -14.05 -30.50
CA ALA A 174 -4.22 -13.65 -31.13
C ALA A 174 -5.28 -13.26 -30.08
N ALA A 175 -5.16 -13.77 -28.86
CA ALA A 175 -6.02 -13.42 -27.73
C ALA A 175 -5.49 -12.21 -26.93
N ASP A 176 -4.27 -11.74 -27.20
CA ASP A 176 -3.64 -10.60 -26.53
C ASP A 176 -3.96 -9.28 -27.25
N THR A 177 -4.88 -8.50 -26.67
CA THR A 177 -5.20 -7.14 -27.12
C THR A 177 -4.44 -6.07 -26.33
N PHE A 178 -3.90 -6.43 -25.16
CA PHE A 178 -3.18 -5.53 -24.27
C PHE A 178 -1.79 -5.14 -24.81
N LEU A 179 -0.95 -6.10 -25.20
CA LEU A 179 0.39 -5.80 -25.70
C LEU A 179 0.37 -4.91 -26.96
N PRO A 180 -0.48 -5.17 -27.98
CA PRO A 180 -0.62 -4.25 -29.11
C PRO A 180 -1.03 -2.83 -28.68
N ALA A 181 -1.94 -2.69 -27.72
CA ALA A 181 -2.33 -1.39 -27.17
C ALA A 181 -1.16 -0.70 -26.44
N ALA A 182 -0.46 -1.41 -25.56
CA ALA A 182 0.70 -0.89 -24.84
C ALA A 182 1.82 -0.42 -25.79
N ARG A 183 2.04 -1.11 -26.92
CA ARG A 183 3.01 -0.69 -27.94
C ARG A 183 2.61 0.62 -28.63
N LYS A 184 1.34 0.78 -28.99
CA LYS A 184 0.81 2.04 -29.57
C LYS A 184 0.88 3.21 -28.59
N LEU A 185 0.81 2.90 -27.28
CA LEU A 185 0.88 3.88 -26.20
C LEU A 185 2.30 4.18 -25.73
N THR A 186 3.31 3.47 -26.23
CA THR A 186 4.71 3.72 -25.90
C THR A 186 5.33 4.57 -26.99
N ARG A 187 6.00 5.68 -26.66
CA ARG A 187 6.65 6.57 -27.64
C ARG A 187 8.09 6.89 -27.28
N ASP A 188 8.93 6.96 -28.31
CA ASP A 188 10.27 7.51 -28.21
C ASP A 188 10.33 9.02 -28.45
N GLY A 189 11.51 9.61 -28.27
CA GLY A 189 11.75 11.05 -28.42
C GLY A 189 11.55 11.59 -29.84
N ALA A 190 11.40 10.74 -30.85
CA ALA A 190 11.00 11.12 -32.21
C ALA A 190 9.48 10.96 -32.43
N GLY A 191 8.72 10.57 -31.41
CA GLY A 191 7.28 10.35 -31.44
C GLY A 191 6.85 9.02 -32.06
N ARG A 192 7.79 8.12 -32.38
CA ARG A 192 7.50 6.80 -32.95
C ARG A 192 6.97 5.88 -31.87
N THR A 193 6.01 5.03 -32.24
CA THR A 193 5.41 4.06 -31.31
C THR A 193 6.16 2.72 -31.32
N ALA A 194 6.09 1.94 -30.25
CA ALA A 194 6.86 0.68 -30.12
C ALA A 194 6.44 -0.44 -31.09
N ASP A 195 5.33 -0.28 -31.82
CA ASP A 195 4.93 -1.15 -32.94
C ASP A 195 5.55 -0.74 -34.28
N GLN A 196 6.27 0.39 -34.34
CA GLN A 196 6.95 0.86 -35.54
C GLN A 196 8.37 0.30 -35.64
N PRO A 197 8.82 -0.19 -36.82
CA PRO A 197 10.16 -0.76 -36.98
C PRO A 197 11.32 0.19 -36.66
N SER A 198 11.07 1.50 -36.72
CA SER A 198 12.08 2.52 -36.46
C SER A 198 12.08 3.00 -35.01
N PHE A 199 11.24 2.48 -34.11
CA PHE A 199 11.22 2.84 -32.70
C PHE A 199 12.61 2.70 -32.05
N ASP A 200 13.00 3.68 -31.24
CA ASP A 200 14.24 3.67 -30.48
C ASP A 200 13.96 3.42 -28.98
N PRO A 201 14.18 2.20 -28.49
CA PRO A 201 13.99 1.88 -27.07
C PRO A 201 14.98 2.58 -26.15
N GLY A 202 16.08 3.15 -26.68
CA GLY A 202 17.04 3.93 -25.90
C GLY A 202 16.62 5.37 -25.63
N ALA A 203 15.50 5.83 -26.21
CA ALA A 203 15.05 7.22 -26.15
C ALA A 203 13.56 7.34 -25.81
N ILE A 204 13.02 6.46 -24.96
CA ILE A 204 11.60 6.46 -24.57
C ILE A 204 11.24 7.74 -23.81
N THR A 205 10.15 8.38 -24.20
CA THR A 205 9.59 9.58 -23.54
C THR A 205 8.18 9.36 -22.99
N GLN A 206 7.50 8.30 -23.43
CA GLN A 206 6.18 7.90 -22.94
C GLN A 206 6.12 6.37 -22.84
N PHE A 207 5.78 5.85 -21.67
CA PHE A 207 5.57 4.42 -21.43
C PHE A 207 4.11 4.05 -21.66
N GLY A 208 3.88 2.87 -22.23
CA GLY A 208 2.54 2.31 -22.41
C GLY A 208 1.94 1.76 -21.12
N PHE A 209 2.77 1.17 -20.25
CA PHE A 209 2.33 0.48 -19.04
C PHE A 209 3.40 0.48 -17.92
N ASN A 210 3.06 0.05 -16.71
CA ASN A 210 3.96 -0.03 -15.54
C ASN A 210 4.33 -1.45 -15.08
N ALA A 211 4.60 -2.39 -15.98
CA ALA A 211 5.10 -3.70 -15.59
C ALA A 211 6.42 -3.55 -14.80
N ALA A 212 6.49 -4.15 -13.60
CA ALA A 212 7.60 -4.06 -12.68
C ALA A 212 7.58 -5.22 -11.69
N ARG A 213 8.65 -5.34 -10.88
CA ARG A 213 8.68 -6.18 -9.67
C ARG A 213 7.87 -5.50 -8.55
N ASP A 214 6.59 -5.30 -8.81
CA ASP A 214 5.61 -4.80 -7.85
C ASP A 214 4.67 -5.93 -7.46
N LEU A 215 4.68 -6.24 -6.16
CA LEU A 215 3.94 -7.35 -5.58
C LEU A 215 2.43 -7.16 -5.74
N ASN A 216 1.91 -6.03 -5.27
CA ASN A 216 0.48 -5.81 -5.13
C ASN A 216 -0.13 -5.30 -6.43
N ALA A 217 0.53 -4.34 -7.08
CA ALA A 217 0.00 -3.73 -8.28
C ALA A 217 0.15 -4.62 -9.51
N ILE A 218 1.19 -5.46 -9.58
CA ILE A 218 1.54 -6.17 -10.83
C ILE A 218 1.51 -7.69 -10.67
N TYR A 219 2.55 -8.33 -10.15
CA TYR A 219 2.81 -9.73 -10.48
C TYR A 219 1.86 -10.74 -9.80
N TYR A 220 1.25 -10.42 -8.66
CA TYR A 220 0.19 -11.27 -8.08
C TYR A 220 -1.04 -11.34 -8.99
N ASN A 221 -1.42 -10.21 -9.59
CA ASN A 221 -2.60 -10.14 -10.44
C ASN A 221 -2.40 -10.88 -11.76
N PHE A 222 -1.22 -10.75 -12.37
CA PHE A 222 -0.87 -11.51 -13.58
C PHE A 222 -0.75 -13.00 -13.30
N ALA A 223 -0.13 -13.42 -12.19
CA ALA A 223 -0.09 -14.83 -11.82
C ALA A 223 -1.51 -15.39 -11.59
N GLY A 224 -2.32 -14.71 -10.78
CA GLY A 224 -3.69 -15.12 -10.47
C GLY A 224 -4.61 -15.17 -11.69
N SER A 225 -4.55 -14.17 -12.57
CA SER A 225 -5.39 -14.11 -13.78
C SER A 225 -4.98 -15.11 -14.86
N ASN A 226 -3.79 -15.71 -14.76
CA ASN A 226 -3.38 -16.86 -15.56
C ASN A 226 -3.65 -18.22 -14.89
N GLY A 227 -4.18 -18.23 -13.66
CA GLY A 227 -4.44 -19.43 -12.87
C GLY A 227 -3.22 -19.97 -12.10
N GLY A 228 -2.16 -19.18 -12.01
CA GLY A 228 -1.00 -19.48 -11.18
C GLY A 228 -1.18 -19.04 -9.73
N ARG A 229 -0.21 -19.43 -8.89
CA ARG A 229 -0.16 -19.07 -7.46
C ARG A 229 1.27 -18.78 -7.02
N ILE A 230 1.42 -17.79 -6.14
CA ILE A 230 2.70 -17.43 -5.51
C ILE A 230 2.91 -18.16 -4.19
N GLN A 231 1.84 -18.39 -3.44
CA GLN A 231 1.83 -19.16 -2.20
C GLN A 231 0.74 -20.24 -2.24
N ALA A 232 1.05 -21.41 -1.71
CA ALA A 232 0.08 -22.45 -1.39
C ALA A 232 -0.69 -22.09 -0.09
N PRO A 233 -1.82 -22.76 0.20
CA PRO A 233 -2.62 -22.47 1.40
C PRO A 233 -1.88 -22.62 2.74
N ASP A 234 -0.81 -23.42 2.79
CA ASP A 234 0.04 -23.59 3.96
C ASP A 234 1.13 -22.49 4.09
N GLY A 235 1.16 -21.54 3.16
CA GLY A 235 2.12 -20.43 3.11
C GLY A 235 3.41 -20.75 2.35
N THR A 236 3.61 -21.98 1.87
CA THR A 236 4.78 -22.34 1.06
C THR A 236 4.78 -21.61 -0.28
N PHE A 237 5.94 -21.13 -0.71
CA PHE A 237 6.08 -20.44 -2.00
C PHE A 237 6.05 -21.42 -3.17
N THR A 238 5.35 -21.04 -4.22
CA THR A 238 5.08 -21.85 -5.43
C THR A 238 5.41 -21.10 -6.73
N PHE A 239 6.46 -20.26 -6.74
CA PHE A 239 6.88 -19.51 -7.94
C PHE A 239 7.13 -20.38 -9.18
N THR A 240 7.41 -21.67 -9.01
CA THR A 240 7.67 -22.61 -10.11
C THR A 240 6.40 -23.21 -10.71
N ASP A 241 5.21 -22.83 -10.24
CA ASP A 241 3.96 -23.20 -10.91
C ASP A 241 4.00 -22.74 -12.39
N PRO A 242 3.70 -23.61 -13.37
CA PRO A 242 3.82 -23.27 -14.78
C PRO A 242 3.05 -22.01 -15.19
N LYS A 243 1.87 -21.77 -14.60
CA LYS A 243 1.05 -20.57 -14.88
C LYS A 243 1.64 -19.32 -14.25
N THR A 244 2.28 -19.44 -13.10
CA THR A 244 3.09 -18.37 -12.52
C THR A 244 4.30 -18.05 -13.41
N VAL A 245 5.05 -19.06 -13.88
CA VAL A 245 6.21 -18.88 -14.75
C VAL A 245 5.83 -18.18 -16.07
N GLU A 246 4.72 -18.58 -16.69
CA GLU A 246 4.16 -17.93 -17.89
C GLU A 246 3.87 -16.44 -17.65
N ALA A 247 3.24 -16.10 -16.51
CA ALA A 247 2.92 -14.72 -16.16
C ALA A 247 4.17 -13.85 -15.96
N PHE A 248 5.17 -14.36 -15.23
CA PHE A 248 6.44 -13.65 -15.05
C PHE A 248 7.20 -13.50 -16.37
N ALA A 249 7.21 -14.52 -17.22
CA ALA A 249 7.84 -14.44 -18.54
C ALA A 249 7.20 -13.36 -19.41
N TYR A 250 5.87 -13.23 -19.34
CA TYR A 250 5.15 -12.14 -20.01
C TYR A 250 5.57 -10.77 -19.49
N LEU A 251 5.58 -10.56 -18.17
CA LEU A 251 5.99 -9.29 -17.55
C LEU A 251 7.45 -8.90 -17.89
N VAL A 252 8.38 -9.86 -17.81
CA VAL A 252 9.79 -9.67 -18.17
C VAL A 252 9.93 -9.28 -19.64
N LYS A 253 9.11 -9.86 -20.53
CA LYS A 253 9.07 -9.51 -21.95
C LYS A 253 8.58 -8.08 -22.18
N LEU A 254 7.54 -7.62 -21.45
CA LEU A 254 7.05 -6.23 -21.54
C LEU A 254 8.15 -5.21 -21.26
N ILE A 255 9.00 -5.49 -20.26
CA ILE A 255 10.10 -4.61 -19.84
C ILE A 255 11.29 -4.71 -20.82
N ASN A 256 11.79 -5.92 -21.04
CA ASN A 256 13.12 -6.12 -21.62
C ASN A 256 13.13 -6.34 -23.13
N THR A 257 11.98 -6.68 -23.73
CA THR A 257 11.87 -6.99 -25.16
C THR A 257 10.92 -6.04 -25.88
N ASP A 258 9.74 -5.80 -25.31
CA ASP A 258 8.75 -4.90 -25.93
C ASP A 258 8.99 -3.43 -25.55
N HIS A 259 9.72 -3.19 -24.46
CA HIS A 259 10.06 -1.87 -23.95
C HIS A 259 8.84 -0.96 -23.74
N VAL A 260 7.69 -1.54 -23.38
CA VAL A 260 6.45 -0.80 -23.13
C VAL A 260 6.30 -0.31 -21.69
N SER A 261 7.26 -0.71 -20.83
CA SER A 261 7.32 -0.35 -19.41
C SER A 261 8.70 0.14 -19.02
N PRO A 262 8.81 0.90 -17.91
CA PRO A 262 10.09 1.32 -17.36
C PRO A 262 11.08 0.17 -17.15
N SER A 263 12.37 0.51 -17.14
CA SER A 263 13.39 -0.49 -16.88
C SER A 263 13.33 -0.99 -15.43
N ALA A 264 13.71 -2.24 -15.20
CA ALA A 264 13.80 -2.75 -13.83
C ALA A 264 14.83 -2.00 -12.97
N ALA A 265 15.84 -1.34 -13.60
CA ALA A 265 16.79 -0.50 -12.90
C ALA A 265 16.14 0.75 -12.30
N ASP A 266 15.10 1.29 -12.96
CA ASP A 266 14.35 2.44 -12.47
C ASP A 266 13.35 2.05 -11.37
N THR A 267 12.75 0.86 -11.46
CA THR A 267 11.61 0.48 -10.60
C THR A 267 11.97 -0.43 -9.42
N ASN A 268 13.06 -1.21 -9.47
CA ASN A 268 13.33 -2.22 -8.45
C ASN A 268 13.51 -1.56 -7.06
N ASP A 269 14.33 -0.51 -6.98
CA ASP A 269 14.64 0.15 -5.70
C ASP A 269 13.85 1.45 -5.50
N ASN A 270 12.83 1.71 -6.34
CA ASN A 270 11.96 2.87 -6.27
C ASN A 270 10.51 2.51 -6.62
N SER A 271 9.71 2.24 -5.59
CA SER A 271 8.28 1.89 -5.72
C SER A 271 7.43 3.00 -6.33
N ASP A 272 7.89 4.25 -6.25
CA ASP A 272 7.12 5.42 -6.65
C ASP A 272 7.35 5.82 -8.11
N PHE A 273 8.40 5.28 -8.75
CA PHE A 273 8.82 5.68 -10.10
C PHE A 273 7.68 5.71 -11.10
N SER A 274 6.89 4.64 -11.17
CA SER A 274 5.79 4.51 -12.14
C SER A 274 4.65 5.49 -11.87
N ARG A 275 4.32 5.73 -10.59
CA ARG A 275 3.35 6.77 -10.20
C ARG A 275 3.85 8.13 -10.66
N ASP A 276 5.11 8.45 -10.40
CA ASP A 276 5.70 9.73 -10.78
C ASP A 276 5.74 9.92 -12.31
N GLN A 277 6.01 8.86 -13.09
CA GLN A 277 5.90 8.92 -14.56
C GLN A 277 4.46 9.20 -15.01
N PHE A 278 3.47 8.59 -14.36
CA PHE A 278 2.07 8.87 -14.65
C PHE A 278 1.72 10.33 -14.35
N LEU A 279 2.01 10.82 -13.14
CA LEU A 279 1.76 12.22 -12.73
C LEU A 279 2.44 13.24 -13.65
N GLN A 280 3.62 12.90 -14.18
CA GLN A 280 4.35 13.74 -15.16
C GLN A 280 3.77 13.67 -16.59
N GLY A 281 2.70 12.91 -16.82
CA GLY A 281 2.12 12.72 -18.14
C GLY A 281 3.03 11.93 -19.09
N LYS A 282 3.85 11.02 -18.57
CA LYS A 282 4.80 10.18 -19.32
C LYS A 282 4.41 8.69 -19.32
N MET A 283 3.24 8.35 -18.81
CA MET A 283 2.73 6.98 -18.78
C MET A 283 1.25 6.96 -19.16
N ALA A 284 0.90 6.09 -20.08
CA ALA A 284 -0.47 6.01 -20.60
C ALA A 284 -1.39 5.19 -19.70
N LEU A 285 -0.93 4.01 -19.26
CA LEU A 285 -1.66 3.10 -18.38
C LEU A 285 -0.82 2.84 -17.13
N PHE A 286 -1.39 3.14 -15.96
CA PHE A 286 -0.76 2.91 -14.66
C PHE A 286 -1.67 1.98 -13.84
N GLN A 287 -1.28 0.71 -13.70
CA GLN A 287 -2.02 -0.26 -12.90
C GLN A 287 -1.66 -0.11 -11.42
N SER A 288 -2.65 0.15 -10.57
CA SER A 288 -2.45 0.33 -9.12
C SER A 288 -3.78 0.22 -8.35
N GLY A 289 -3.74 0.29 -7.02
CA GLY A 289 -4.92 0.25 -6.15
C GLY A 289 -5.43 1.63 -5.73
N THR A 290 -6.43 1.67 -4.85
CA THR A 290 -7.01 2.90 -4.30
C THR A 290 -6.02 3.75 -3.50
N TYR A 291 -4.97 3.13 -2.94
CA TYR A 291 -3.89 3.81 -2.21
C TYR A 291 -3.11 4.85 -3.04
N ASN A 292 -3.24 4.85 -4.38
CA ASN A 292 -2.68 5.90 -5.23
C ASN A 292 -3.73 6.91 -5.75
N LEU A 293 -5.00 6.74 -5.44
CA LEU A 293 -6.09 7.50 -6.05
C LEU A 293 -6.01 8.97 -5.67
N LYS A 294 -5.82 9.28 -4.38
CA LYS A 294 -5.67 10.65 -3.89
C LYS A 294 -4.40 11.31 -4.42
N ASN A 295 -3.27 10.61 -4.41
CA ASN A 295 -2.03 11.08 -5.04
C ASN A 295 -2.19 11.42 -6.53
N VAL A 296 -2.94 10.58 -7.28
CA VAL A 296 -3.26 10.83 -8.68
C VAL A 296 -4.22 12.01 -8.84
N GLY A 297 -5.28 12.08 -8.05
CA GLY A 297 -6.25 13.18 -8.09
C GLY A 297 -5.62 14.54 -7.78
N ASP A 298 -4.71 14.61 -6.82
CA ASP A 298 -4.03 15.85 -6.44
C ASP A 298 -2.88 16.21 -7.40
N GLY A 299 -2.18 15.21 -7.93
CA GLY A 299 -0.93 15.41 -8.66
C GLY A 299 -1.06 15.47 -10.18
N ALA A 300 -2.08 14.84 -10.77
CA ALA A 300 -2.22 14.78 -12.23
C ALA A 300 -2.82 16.09 -12.77
N THR A 301 -2.08 16.75 -13.67
CA THR A 301 -2.52 18.01 -14.31
C THR A 301 -3.15 17.80 -15.70
N PHE A 302 -3.61 16.59 -16.00
CA PHE A 302 -4.20 16.18 -17.27
C PHE A 302 -5.45 15.34 -17.02
N ASP A 303 -6.31 15.22 -18.04
CA ASP A 303 -7.53 14.40 -17.92
C ASP A 303 -7.18 12.92 -17.82
N TRP A 304 -7.64 12.27 -16.76
CA TRP A 304 -7.44 10.86 -16.50
C TRP A 304 -8.76 10.15 -16.16
N GLY A 305 -8.70 8.82 -16.08
CA GLY A 305 -9.79 7.98 -15.62
C GLY A 305 -9.29 6.66 -15.06
N VAL A 306 -10.22 5.82 -14.62
CA VAL A 306 -9.93 4.49 -14.10
C VAL A 306 -10.68 3.46 -14.95
N ALA A 307 -9.98 2.37 -15.29
CA ALA A 307 -10.52 1.22 -15.98
C ALA A 307 -10.27 -0.04 -15.13
N PRO A 308 -11.04 -1.12 -15.32
CA PRO A 308 -10.76 -2.40 -14.67
C PRO A 308 -9.35 -2.91 -15.00
N ILE A 309 -8.81 -3.77 -14.13
CA ILE A 309 -7.57 -4.48 -14.43
C ILE A 309 -7.65 -5.24 -15.76
N VAL A 310 -6.52 -5.35 -16.46
CA VAL A 310 -6.42 -6.10 -17.72
C VAL A 310 -6.83 -7.56 -17.48
N ALA A 311 -7.73 -8.09 -18.31
CA ALA A 311 -8.19 -9.46 -18.18
C ALA A 311 -7.10 -10.45 -18.60
N GLY A 312 -6.82 -11.46 -17.77
CA GLY A 312 -5.99 -12.61 -18.17
C GLY A 312 -6.84 -13.77 -18.71
N PRO A 313 -6.22 -14.94 -18.93
CA PRO A 313 -6.93 -16.14 -19.39
C PRO A 313 -8.09 -16.61 -18.51
N LEU A 314 -8.07 -16.30 -17.21
CA LEU A 314 -9.18 -16.56 -16.27
C LEU A 314 -10.06 -15.32 -16.00
N GLY A 315 -9.94 -14.30 -16.85
CA GLY A 315 -10.61 -13.02 -16.67
C GLY A 315 -9.87 -12.09 -15.71
N ARG A 316 -10.62 -11.23 -15.03
CA ARG A 316 -10.07 -10.21 -14.12
C ARG A 316 -9.91 -10.81 -12.73
N VAL A 317 -8.67 -11.16 -12.37
CA VAL A 317 -8.31 -11.62 -11.03
C VAL A 317 -7.44 -10.57 -10.39
N SER A 318 -7.91 -10.01 -9.29
CA SER A 318 -7.19 -8.99 -8.53
C SER A 318 -6.80 -9.52 -7.16
N VAL A 319 -5.64 -9.09 -6.66
CA VAL A 319 -5.39 -9.13 -5.24
C VAL A 319 -6.39 -8.19 -4.55
N VAL A 320 -6.91 -8.63 -3.41
CA VAL A 320 -7.65 -7.78 -2.49
C VAL A 320 -6.87 -7.79 -1.19
N ASN A 321 -6.57 -6.60 -0.70
CA ASN A 321 -5.82 -6.42 0.52
C ASN A 321 -6.56 -5.44 1.42
N SER A 322 -6.31 -5.53 2.71
CA SER A 322 -6.89 -4.66 3.72
C SER A 322 -5.82 -4.32 4.75
N VAL A 323 -6.08 -3.33 5.59
CA VAL A 323 -5.23 -2.93 6.70
C VAL A 323 -6.06 -3.01 7.97
N ILE A 324 -5.47 -3.54 9.04
CA ILE A 324 -6.12 -3.51 10.37
C ILE A 324 -5.44 -2.50 11.27
N ALA A 325 -6.22 -1.87 12.16
CA ALA A 325 -5.74 -1.26 13.38
C ALA A 325 -5.74 -2.34 14.49
N ALA A 326 -4.55 -2.71 14.98
CA ALA A 326 -4.39 -3.69 16.04
C ALA A 326 -4.11 -3.00 17.37
N GLY A 327 -4.72 -3.50 18.45
CA GLY A 327 -4.46 -3.01 19.80
C GLY A 327 -3.27 -3.70 20.44
N ASN A 328 -2.40 -2.93 21.07
CA ASN A 328 -1.27 -3.43 21.85
C ASN A 328 -1.76 -4.06 23.16
N VAL A 329 -1.58 -5.37 23.32
CA VAL A 329 -2.01 -6.08 24.54
C VAL A 329 -1.16 -5.71 25.77
N ASP A 330 0.09 -5.31 25.57
CA ASP A 330 1.06 -5.02 26.63
C ASP A 330 0.87 -3.59 27.19
N SER A 331 0.06 -2.75 26.54
CA SER A 331 -0.22 -1.39 27.01
C SER A 331 -1.11 -1.40 28.27
N PRO A 332 -0.81 -0.56 29.28
CA PRO A 332 -1.66 -0.43 30.46
C PRO A 332 -2.98 0.31 30.17
N ARG A 333 -3.16 0.87 28.96
CA ARG A 333 -4.29 1.72 28.56
C ARG A 333 -5.41 0.94 27.85
N ARG A 334 -5.63 -0.33 28.22
CA ARG A 334 -6.55 -1.24 27.51
C ARG A 334 -7.93 -0.63 27.24
N ASP A 335 -8.57 -0.04 28.23
CA ASP A 335 -9.93 0.50 28.07
C ASP A 335 -9.97 1.67 27.07
N ALA A 336 -8.96 2.55 27.10
CA ALA A 336 -8.84 3.65 26.16
C ALA A 336 -8.53 3.14 24.73
N ILE A 337 -7.68 2.12 24.60
CA ILE A 337 -7.42 1.44 23.32
C ILE A 337 -8.71 0.87 22.72
N LEU A 338 -9.52 0.18 23.53
CA LEU A 338 -10.79 -0.40 23.06
C LEU A 338 -11.78 0.68 22.61
N LYS A 339 -11.83 1.85 23.26
CA LYS A 339 -12.61 3.00 22.79
C LYS A 339 -12.14 3.48 21.41
N VAL A 340 -10.83 3.64 21.23
CA VAL A 340 -10.25 4.10 19.94
C VAL A 340 -10.46 3.07 18.83
N LEU A 341 -10.25 1.77 19.10
CA LEU A 341 -10.51 0.70 18.13
C LEU A 341 -11.99 0.66 17.73
N ARG A 342 -12.91 0.82 18.70
CA ARG A 342 -14.35 0.87 18.43
C ARG A 342 -14.74 2.06 17.56
N TRP A 343 -14.08 3.20 17.75
CA TRP A 343 -14.25 4.39 16.91
C TRP A 343 -13.72 4.16 15.49
N ILE A 344 -12.50 3.63 15.33
CA ILE A 344 -11.93 3.30 14.00
C ILE A 344 -12.85 2.33 13.24
N GLY A 345 -13.50 1.40 13.96
CA GLY A 345 -14.41 0.40 13.39
C GLY A 345 -15.87 0.84 13.31
N SER A 346 -16.22 2.09 13.62
CA SER A 346 -17.58 2.63 13.48
C SER A 346 -17.74 3.38 12.17
N GLU A 347 -19.00 3.57 11.74
CA GLU A 347 -19.32 4.41 10.58
C GLU A 347 -18.83 5.85 10.79
N ASP A 348 -19.15 6.45 11.94
CA ASP A 348 -18.74 7.82 12.28
C ASP A 348 -17.23 8.02 12.19
N GLY A 349 -16.42 7.10 12.75
CA GLY A 349 -14.97 7.26 12.76
C GLY A 349 -14.33 6.95 11.40
N ALA A 350 -14.87 5.99 10.66
CA ALA A 350 -14.34 5.58 9.37
C ALA A 350 -14.74 6.51 8.22
N THR A 351 -15.84 7.26 8.35
CA THR A 351 -16.36 8.16 7.31
C THR A 351 -15.37 9.25 6.90
N TYR A 352 -14.63 9.83 7.85
CA TYR A 352 -13.60 10.86 7.58
C TYR A 352 -12.55 10.42 6.56
N VAL A 353 -12.14 9.15 6.61
CA VAL A 353 -11.18 8.59 5.65
C VAL A 353 -11.74 8.56 4.23
N GLY A 354 -13.05 8.31 4.10
CA GLY A 354 -13.76 8.30 2.82
C GLY A 354 -14.14 9.70 2.32
N GLU A 355 -14.55 10.61 3.21
CA GLU A 355 -15.01 11.97 2.85
C GLU A 355 -13.92 12.83 2.18
N GLU A 356 -12.66 12.58 2.50
CA GLU A 356 -11.53 13.26 1.83
C GLU A 356 -10.99 12.48 0.62
N GLY A 357 -11.61 11.35 0.28
CA GLY A 357 -11.16 10.43 -0.77
C GLY A 357 -9.78 9.80 -0.51
N ALA A 358 -9.27 9.88 0.72
CA ALA A 358 -7.91 9.49 1.08
C ALA A 358 -7.69 7.98 0.94
N ALA A 359 -8.64 7.18 1.40
CA ALA A 359 -8.64 5.73 1.23
C ALA A 359 -10.06 5.18 1.31
N LEU A 360 -10.25 3.92 0.90
CA LEU A 360 -11.55 3.24 0.96
C LEU A 360 -11.72 2.59 2.35
N PRO A 361 -12.72 3.02 3.15
CA PRO A 361 -12.94 2.45 4.48
C PRO A 361 -13.28 0.96 4.44
N ALA A 362 -12.78 0.19 5.41
CA ALA A 362 -13.20 -1.22 5.58
C ALA A 362 -14.50 -1.37 6.38
N VAL A 363 -15.06 -0.28 6.90
CA VAL A 363 -16.43 -0.21 7.43
C VAL A 363 -17.38 0.06 6.26
N THR A 364 -18.28 -0.88 5.97
CA THR A 364 -19.07 -0.88 4.73
C THR A 364 -19.99 0.33 4.60
N ALA A 365 -20.61 0.77 5.70
CA ALA A 365 -21.49 1.94 5.70
C ALA A 365 -20.75 3.25 5.38
N ALA A 366 -19.46 3.35 5.71
CA ALA A 366 -18.63 4.52 5.45
C ALA A 366 -18.09 4.58 4.00
N GLN A 367 -18.25 3.52 3.20
CA GLN A 367 -17.72 3.48 1.83
C GLN A 367 -18.42 4.44 0.88
N GLN A 368 -19.69 4.77 1.14
CA GLN A 368 -20.44 5.66 0.25
C GLN A 368 -19.81 7.05 0.18
N ALA A 369 -19.29 7.57 1.30
CA ALA A 369 -18.59 8.86 1.34
C ALA A 369 -17.38 8.90 0.39
N PHE A 370 -16.63 7.80 0.30
CA PHE A 370 -15.51 7.67 -0.65
C PHE A 370 -15.99 7.73 -2.11
N TYR A 371 -17.06 6.99 -2.44
CA TYR A 371 -17.59 7.00 -3.80
C TYR A 371 -18.17 8.36 -4.18
N ASP A 372 -18.91 8.99 -3.27
CA ASP A 372 -19.51 10.32 -3.49
C ASP A 372 -18.44 11.40 -3.68
N TYR A 373 -17.34 11.34 -2.91
CA TYR A 373 -16.21 12.25 -3.08
C TYR A 373 -15.64 12.17 -4.49
N TRP A 374 -15.30 10.96 -4.96
CA TRP A 374 -14.66 10.77 -6.26
C TRP A 374 -15.62 11.01 -7.43
N GLU A 375 -16.90 10.67 -7.30
CA GLU A 375 -17.93 11.07 -8.27
C GLU A 375 -18.03 12.59 -8.37
N GLY A 376 -17.96 13.30 -7.24
CA GLY A 376 -17.91 14.76 -7.18
C GLY A 376 -16.68 15.36 -7.88
N GLN A 377 -15.57 14.62 -7.96
CA GLN A 377 -14.38 14.97 -8.73
C GLN A 377 -14.45 14.52 -10.22
N GLY A 378 -15.56 13.89 -10.64
CA GLY A 378 -15.73 13.38 -11.99
C GLY A 378 -14.94 12.09 -12.29
N VAL A 379 -14.55 11.34 -11.25
CA VAL A 379 -13.79 10.10 -11.34
C VAL A 379 -14.70 8.91 -11.02
N ASP A 380 -14.88 8.01 -11.97
CA ASP A 380 -15.57 6.74 -11.75
C ASP A 380 -14.63 5.73 -11.06
N THR A 381 -14.91 5.43 -9.80
CA THR A 381 -14.14 4.48 -8.97
C THR A 381 -14.74 3.08 -8.91
N THR A 382 -15.80 2.78 -9.67
CA THR A 382 -16.46 1.46 -9.66
C THR A 382 -15.51 0.32 -10.05
N ALA A 383 -14.44 0.64 -10.79
CA ALA A 383 -13.37 -0.29 -11.16
C ALA A 383 -12.61 -0.88 -9.95
N PHE A 384 -12.53 -0.16 -8.83
CA PHE A 384 -11.92 -0.65 -7.58
C PHE A 384 -12.88 -1.56 -6.78
N GLY A 385 -14.17 -1.50 -7.07
CA GLY A 385 -15.20 -2.34 -6.47
C GLY A 385 -15.48 -3.61 -7.28
N ASP A 386 -16.75 -3.99 -7.43
CA ASP A 386 -17.22 -5.19 -8.12
C ASP A 386 -17.27 -5.04 -9.66
N ALA A 387 -16.12 -4.70 -10.27
CA ALA A 387 -15.97 -4.41 -11.70
C ALA A 387 -16.10 -5.63 -12.66
N GLY A 388 -17.16 -6.44 -12.51
CA GLY A 388 -17.58 -7.45 -13.48
C GLY A 388 -16.96 -8.85 -13.33
N GLY A 389 -16.51 -9.21 -12.13
CA GLY A 389 -16.06 -10.56 -11.76
C GLY A 389 -15.94 -10.68 -10.25
N THR A 390 -15.81 -11.86 -9.67
CA THR A 390 -15.64 -12.05 -8.20
C THR A 390 -14.32 -12.75 -7.84
N ALA A 391 -13.52 -13.09 -8.84
CA ALA A 391 -12.30 -13.85 -8.63
C ALA A 391 -11.21 -12.97 -8.03
N THR A 392 -10.71 -13.38 -6.87
CA THR A 392 -9.59 -12.75 -6.20
C THR A 392 -8.43 -13.72 -6.11
N THR A 393 -7.21 -13.18 -6.00
CA THR A 393 -6.06 -13.95 -5.53
C THR A 393 -5.72 -13.48 -4.11
N PRO A 394 -5.40 -14.38 -3.16
CA PRO A 394 -5.03 -13.97 -1.81
C PRO A 394 -3.82 -13.05 -1.84
N ALA A 395 -3.88 -11.97 -1.04
CA ALA A 395 -2.70 -11.18 -0.70
C ALA A 395 -1.65 -12.06 0.00
N PRO A 396 -0.37 -11.68 -0.04
CA PRO A 396 0.64 -12.44 0.67
C PRO A 396 0.36 -12.53 2.16
N PHE A 397 0.65 -13.68 2.73
CA PHE A 397 0.33 -13.98 4.12
C PHE A 397 1.39 -14.86 4.78
N GLY A 398 1.35 -14.86 6.11
CA GLY A 398 2.13 -15.76 6.96
C GLY A 398 3.26 -15.05 7.71
N PRO A 399 3.59 -15.52 8.93
CA PRO A 399 4.45 -14.81 9.88
C PRO A 399 5.90 -14.62 9.45
N LYS A 400 6.35 -15.35 8.42
CA LYS A 400 7.73 -15.28 7.89
C LYS A 400 7.79 -14.70 6.48
N PHE A 401 6.69 -14.14 5.99
CA PHE A 401 6.62 -13.60 4.63
C PHE A 401 7.67 -12.50 4.39
N GLU A 402 7.90 -11.60 5.35
CA GLU A 402 8.91 -10.55 5.21
C GLU A 402 10.35 -11.09 5.16
N ALA A 403 10.67 -12.07 6.01
CA ALA A 403 11.97 -12.73 5.98
C ALA A 403 12.18 -13.46 4.65
N ALA A 404 11.15 -14.14 4.15
CA ALA A 404 11.17 -14.77 2.85
C ALA A 404 11.31 -13.75 1.71
N SER A 405 10.59 -12.65 1.76
CA SER A 405 10.67 -11.55 0.78
C SER A 405 12.05 -10.95 0.72
N THR A 406 12.69 -10.74 1.88
CA THR A 406 14.08 -10.30 1.96
C THR A 406 15.02 -11.29 1.24
N ALA A 407 14.74 -12.59 1.32
CA ALA A 407 15.55 -13.62 0.66
C ALA A 407 15.30 -13.73 -0.85
N PHE A 408 14.04 -13.65 -1.31
CA PHE A 408 13.72 -13.85 -2.73
C PHE A 408 13.73 -12.57 -3.57
N ASN A 409 13.53 -11.38 -2.98
CA ASN A 409 13.44 -10.11 -3.73
C ASN A 409 14.70 -9.81 -4.55
N PRO A 410 15.94 -9.96 -4.02
CA PRO A 410 17.14 -9.75 -4.84
C PRO A 410 17.22 -10.69 -6.04
N ILE A 411 16.69 -11.90 -5.94
CA ILE A 411 16.64 -12.87 -7.05
C ILE A 411 15.62 -12.41 -8.08
N LEU A 412 14.43 -11.98 -7.63
CA LEU A 412 13.42 -11.42 -8.53
C LEU A 412 13.91 -10.13 -9.21
N ASN A 413 14.74 -9.31 -8.56
CA ASN A 413 15.35 -8.13 -9.20
C ASN A 413 16.12 -8.53 -10.46
N GLU A 414 16.90 -9.60 -10.39
CA GLU A 414 17.69 -10.11 -11.52
C GLU A 414 16.79 -10.71 -12.62
N VAL A 415 15.70 -11.37 -12.25
CA VAL A 415 14.70 -11.87 -13.20
C VAL A 415 14.04 -10.71 -13.96
N PHE A 416 13.54 -9.70 -13.25
CA PHE A 416 12.90 -8.54 -13.86
C PHE A 416 13.88 -7.68 -14.68
N ALA A 417 15.16 -7.64 -14.29
CA ALA A 417 16.22 -7.01 -15.07
C ALA A 417 16.66 -7.82 -16.30
N GLY A 418 16.08 -9.00 -16.54
CA GLY A 418 16.45 -9.88 -17.65
C GLY A 418 17.85 -10.49 -17.53
N ARG A 419 18.48 -10.41 -16.35
CA ARG A 419 19.83 -10.93 -16.09
C ARG A 419 19.81 -12.39 -15.64
N SER A 420 18.68 -12.89 -15.15
CA SER A 420 18.45 -14.30 -14.82
C SER A 420 17.33 -14.89 -15.68
N PRO A 421 17.49 -16.11 -16.25
CA PRO A 421 16.40 -16.79 -16.94
C PRO A 421 15.19 -16.98 -16.02
N VAL A 422 13.99 -16.66 -16.51
CA VAL A 422 12.76 -16.60 -15.68
C VAL A 422 12.52 -17.88 -14.88
N ALA A 423 12.52 -19.05 -15.53
CA ALA A 423 12.25 -20.31 -14.83
C ALA A 423 13.32 -20.64 -13.76
N GLU A 424 14.59 -20.35 -14.04
CA GLU A 424 15.69 -20.60 -13.11
C GLU A 424 15.64 -19.64 -11.93
N GLY A 425 15.48 -18.34 -12.17
CA GLY A 425 15.37 -17.35 -11.12
C GLY A 425 14.14 -17.55 -10.24
N LEU A 426 13.00 -17.98 -10.80
CA LEU A 426 11.81 -18.32 -10.02
C LEU A 426 12.02 -19.58 -9.15
N GLN A 427 12.76 -20.58 -9.63
CA GLN A 427 13.17 -21.72 -8.81
C GLN A 427 14.05 -21.26 -7.63
N GLN A 428 15.06 -20.43 -7.91
CA GLN A 428 15.94 -19.89 -6.87
C GLN A 428 15.17 -19.04 -5.85
N ALA A 429 14.24 -18.19 -6.31
CA ALA A 429 13.37 -17.37 -5.46
C ALA A 429 12.48 -18.25 -4.57
N GLN A 430 11.88 -19.31 -5.12
CA GLN A 430 11.10 -20.28 -4.37
C GLN A 430 11.93 -20.97 -3.28
N ASP A 431 13.11 -21.45 -3.63
CA ASP A 431 13.98 -22.16 -2.69
C ASP A 431 14.46 -21.23 -1.57
N ALA A 432 14.85 -20.00 -1.91
CA ALA A 432 15.25 -18.98 -0.95
C ALA A 432 14.10 -18.59 0.00
N GLY A 433 12.91 -18.30 -0.55
CA GLY A 433 11.73 -17.95 0.24
C GLY A 433 11.30 -19.08 1.17
N ASN A 434 11.25 -20.31 0.66
CA ASN A 434 10.90 -21.49 1.46
C ASN A 434 11.96 -21.82 2.51
N ALA A 435 13.25 -21.59 2.25
CA ALA A 435 14.30 -21.78 3.25
C ALA A 435 14.21 -20.75 4.38
N ALA A 436 13.97 -19.47 4.06
CA ALA A 436 13.79 -18.41 5.05
C ALA A 436 12.50 -18.57 5.88
N SER A 437 11.50 -19.27 5.35
CA SER A 437 10.25 -19.60 6.06
C SER A 437 10.34 -20.82 6.99
N ARG A 438 11.44 -21.59 6.98
CA ARG A 438 11.60 -22.78 7.84
C ARG A 438 11.87 -22.45 9.30
#